data_AF-A0A1G8ZVR8-F1
#
_entry.id   AF-A0A1G8ZVR8-F1
#
_cell.length_a   1.000
_cell.length_b   1.000
_cell.length_c   1.000
_cell.angle_alpha   90.00
_cell.angle_beta   90.00
_cell.angle_gamma   90.00
#
_symmetry.space_group_name_H-M   'P 1'
#
loop_
_entity.id
_entity.type
_entity.pdbx_description
1 polymer ?
#
loop_
_entity_poly.entity_id
_entity_poly.type
_entity_poly.pdbx_seq_one_letter_code
_entity_poly.pdbx_strand_id
1 'polypeptide(L)'
;MLADALTLYAHESSGEQPMLYVMEQTTPGENVVVPLTEQDFEQHPALDAVIRGKERNPSAWEWGDRSQRVIGGTNVSYAESRALQDAYGPGRETWVYPHLEYEGAYYLVVTAWP
;
A
#
# COMPACT_ATOMS: atom_id res chain seq x y z
N MET A 1 20.02 -8.96 2.56
CA MET A 1 20.77 -7.91 1.82
C MET A 1 21.25 -8.36 0.45
N LEU A 2 22.16 -9.34 0.29
CA LEU A 2 22.57 -9.79 -1.07
C LEU A 2 21.49 -10.61 -1.80
N ALA A 3 20.78 -11.49 -1.08
CA ALA A 3 19.69 -12.28 -1.66
C ALA A 3 18.56 -11.39 -2.18
N ASP A 4 18.10 -10.42 -1.38
CA ASP A 4 17.04 -9.52 -1.81
C ASP A 4 17.46 -8.60 -2.97
N ALA A 5 18.74 -8.18 -3.03
CA ALA A 5 19.25 -7.39 -4.13
C ALA A 5 19.27 -8.20 -5.45
N LEU A 6 19.58 -9.49 -5.38
CA LEU A 6 19.55 -10.39 -6.53
C LEU A 6 18.11 -10.65 -7.00
N THR A 7 17.17 -10.83 -6.06
CA THR A 7 15.74 -10.98 -6.34
C THR A 7 15.18 -9.72 -7.00
N LEU A 8 15.47 -8.53 -6.45
CA LEU A 8 15.09 -7.25 -7.04
C LEU A 8 15.63 -7.10 -8.46
N TYR A 9 16.92 -7.38 -8.68
CA TYR A 9 17.54 -7.30 -10.01
C TYR A 9 16.89 -8.24 -11.03
N ALA A 10 16.59 -9.48 -10.64
CA ALA A 10 15.94 -10.45 -11.51
C ALA A 10 14.52 -10.00 -11.91
N HIS A 11 13.77 -9.44 -10.96
CA HIS A 11 12.44 -8.94 -11.21
C HIS A 11 12.42 -7.62 -12.02
N GLU A 12 13.34 -6.68 -11.74
CA GLU A 12 13.53 -5.48 -12.56
C GLU A 12 13.89 -5.83 -14.01
N SER A 13 14.63 -6.93 -14.21
CA SER A 13 15.00 -7.43 -15.54
C SER A 13 13.85 -8.11 -16.29
N SER A 14 12.77 -8.52 -15.60
CA SER A 14 11.61 -9.18 -16.21
C SER A 14 10.69 -8.22 -16.96
N GLY A 15 10.73 -6.93 -16.62
CA GLY A 15 9.82 -5.91 -17.15
C GLY A 15 8.42 -5.89 -16.53
N GLU A 16 8.08 -6.86 -15.69
CA GLU A 16 6.86 -6.84 -14.88
C GLU A 16 7.09 -5.97 -13.64
N GLN A 17 6.11 -5.13 -13.29
CA GLN A 17 6.20 -4.18 -12.18
C GLN A 17 5.30 -4.63 -11.03
N PRO A 18 5.71 -4.44 -9.75
CA PRO A 18 4.82 -4.64 -8.63
C PRO A 18 3.60 -3.72 -8.72
N MET A 19 2.49 -4.20 -8.18
CA MET A 19 1.24 -3.46 -8.14
C MET A 19 0.93 -3.03 -6.71
N LEU A 20 0.70 -1.74 -6.50
CA LEU A 20 0.18 -1.18 -5.25
C LEU A 20 -1.34 -1.25 -5.25
N TYR A 21 -1.92 -1.88 -4.25
CA TYR A 21 -3.36 -1.83 -3.95
C TYR A 21 -3.59 -1.02 -2.67
N VAL A 22 -4.58 -0.14 -2.69
CA VAL A 22 -5.04 0.59 -1.49
C VAL A 22 -6.50 0.28 -1.23
N MET A 23 -6.77 -0.15 -0.01
CA MET A 23 -8.11 -0.42 0.50
C MET A 23 -8.46 0.60 1.56
N GLU A 24 -9.64 1.21 1.49
CA GLU A 24 -10.19 2.06 2.53
C GLU A 24 -11.07 1.22 3.46
N GLN A 25 -10.94 1.42 4.77
CA GLN A 25 -11.71 0.73 5.80
C GLN A 25 -12.54 1.70 6.64
N THR A 26 -13.69 1.24 7.12
CA THR A 26 -14.59 2.05 7.97
C THR A 26 -14.01 2.33 9.34
N THR A 27 -13.21 1.40 9.88
CA THR A 27 -12.61 1.46 11.22
C THR A 27 -11.28 0.71 11.22
N PRO A 28 -10.29 1.14 12.03
CA PRO A 28 -8.99 0.48 12.09
C PRO A 28 -9.00 -0.83 12.90
N GLY A 29 -10.10 -1.15 13.60
CA GLY A 29 -10.15 -2.30 14.50
C GLY A 29 -9.15 -2.15 15.66
N GLU A 30 -8.46 -3.24 16.00
CA GLU A 30 -7.43 -3.27 17.05
C GLU A 30 -6.00 -3.04 16.52
N ASN A 31 -5.86 -2.75 15.23
CA ASN A 31 -4.55 -2.61 14.60
C ASN A 31 -3.89 -1.26 14.95
N VAL A 32 -2.57 -1.22 14.81
CA VAL A 32 -1.80 0.02 14.93
C VAL A 32 -2.25 1.00 13.86
N VAL A 33 -2.54 2.23 14.27
CA VAL A 33 -2.89 3.34 13.38
C VAL A 33 -1.67 4.23 13.19
N VAL A 34 -1.26 4.43 11.94
CA VAL A 34 -0.13 5.26 11.53
C VAL A 34 -0.68 6.48 10.79
N PRO A 35 -0.54 7.70 11.31
CA PRO A 35 -0.99 8.90 10.61
C PRO A 35 -0.07 9.19 9.42
N LEU A 36 -0.65 9.39 8.25
CA LEU A 36 0.08 9.82 7.05
C LEU A 36 0.31 11.33 7.10
N THR A 37 1.52 11.73 6.75
CA THR A 37 1.98 13.11 6.66
C THR A 37 2.24 13.50 5.21
N GLU A 38 2.38 14.80 4.93
CA GLU A 38 2.79 15.27 3.60
C GLU A 38 4.13 14.67 3.15
N GLN A 39 5.06 14.43 4.08
CA GLN A 39 6.35 13.81 3.78
C GLN A 39 6.20 12.37 3.30
N ASP A 40 5.23 11.62 3.83
CA ASP A 40 4.97 10.24 3.38
C ASP A 40 4.50 10.23 1.92
N PHE A 41 3.66 11.18 1.54
CA PHE A 41 3.19 11.31 0.16
C PHE A 41 4.29 11.78 -0.81
N GLU A 42 5.18 12.66 -0.35
CA GLU A 42 6.36 13.06 -1.14
C GLU A 42 7.32 11.88 -1.38
N GLN A 43 7.47 10.98 -0.40
CA GLN A 43 8.31 9.79 -0.51
C GLN A 43 7.65 8.66 -1.31
N HIS A 44 6.32 8.60 -1.31
CA HIS A 44 5.53 7.56 -1.94
C HIS A 44 4.51 8.16 -2.94
N PRO A 45 4.97 8.62 -4.12
CA PRO A 45 4.09 9.24 -5.11
C PRO A 45 2.98 8.31 -5.60
N ALA A 46 3.17 6.99 -5.59
CA ALA A 46 2.11 6.04 -5.92
C ALA A 46 1.01 5.99 -4.85
N LEU A 47 1.40 6.09 -3.57
CA LEU A 47 0.46 6.17 -2.45
C LEU A 47 -0.36 7.46 -2.53
N ASP A 48 0.30 8.57 -2.81
CA ASP A 48 -0.34 9.87 -3.07
C ASP A 48 -1.35 9.80 -4.22
N ALA A 49 -0.93 9.21 -5.34
CA ALA A 49 -1.76 9.10 -6.53
C ALA A 49 -3.04 8.28 -6.30
N VAL A 50 -3.01 7.27 -5.41
CA VAL A 50 -4.18 6.44 -5.10
C VAL A 50 -5.05 7.01 -3.97
N ILE A 51 -4.45 7.60 -2.92
CA ILE A 51 -5.23 8.15 -1.78
C ILE A 51 -5.84 9.51 -2.14
N ARG A 52 -5.09 10.38 -2.82
CA ARG A 52 -5.45 11.79 -3.08
C ARG A 52 -5.61 12.12 -4.56
N GLY A 53 -4.97 11.33 -5.43
CA GLY A 53 -4.81 11.67 -6.84
C GLY A 53 -5.71 10.91 -7.82
N LYS A 54 -5.24 10.87 -9.06
CA LYS A 54 -5.96 10.34 -10.23
C LYS A 54 -6.17 8.83 -10.26
N GLU A 55 -5.37 8.08 -9.52
CA GLU A 55 -5.50 6.61 -9.45
C GLU A 55 -6.54 6.20 -8.40
N ARG A 56 -7.11 7.17 -7.67
CA ARG A 56 -8.26 6.95 -6.82
C ARG A 56 -9.48 6.65 -7.67
N ASN A 57 -9.91 5.41 -7.65
CA ASN A 57 -11.17 4.96 -8.20
C ASN A 57 -12.00 4.31 -7.08
N PRO A 58 -12.85 5.08 -6.38
CA PRO A 58 -13.65 4.55 -5.30
C PRO A 58 -14.72 3.60 -5.88
N SER A 59 -14.41 2.31 -5.85
CA SER A 59 -15.38 1.25 -6.10
C SER A 59 -16.51 1.34 -5.07
N ALA A 60 -17.71 0.86 -5.41
CA ALA A 60 -18.74 0.61 -4.40
C ALA A 60 -18.17 -0.33 -3.33
N TRP A 61 -18.56 -0.14 -2.06
CA TRP A 61 -18.28 -1.11 -1.00
C TRP A 61 -18.61 -2.51 -1.51
N GLU A 62 -17.64 -3.42 -1.45
CA GLU A 62 -17.81 -4.73 -2.07
C GLU A 62 -19.02 -5.44 -1.44
N TRP A 63 -19.86 -6.04 -2.28
CA TRP A 63 -21.04 -6.77 -1.82
C TRP A 63 -20.58 -8.05 -1.09
N GLY A 64 -20.39 -7.95 0.22
CA GLY A 64 -19.96 -9.07 1.07
C GLY A 64 -19.17 -8.62 2.29
N ASP A 65 -18.37 -7.57 2.17
CA ASP A 65 -17.64 -6.96 3.28
C ASP A 65 -17.91 -5.45 3.33
N ARG A 66 -18.80 -5.04 4.25
CA ARG A 66 -19.17 -3.64 4.44
C ARG A 66 -18.08 -2.81 5.15
N SER A 67 -16.98 -3.44 5.55
CA SER A 67 -15.93 -2.80 6.33
C SER A 67 -14.71 -2.38 5.52
N GLN A 68 -14.59 -2.82 4.26
CA GLN A 68 -13.51 -2.42 3.36
C GLN A 68 -13.96 -2.20 1.90
N ARG A 69 -13.24 -1.35 1.17
CA ARG A 69 -13.37 -1.17 -0.29
C ARG A 69 -12.02 -0.91 -0.92
N VAL A 70 -11.77 -1.47 -2.11
CA VAL A 70 -10.61 -1.09 -2.92
C VAL A 70 -10.86 0.31 -3.50
N ILE A 71 -9.96 1.24 -3.21
CA ILE A 71 -10.06 2.63 -3.69
C ILE A 71 -9.12 2.94 -4.85
N GLY A 72 -8.31 1.98 -5.26
CA GLY A 72 -7.48 2.09 -6.44
C GLY A 72 -6.21 1.27 -6.32
N GLY A 73 -5.40 1.39 -7.36
CA GLY A 73 -4.09 0.78 -7.41
C GLY A 73 -3.32 1.22 -8.64
N THR A 74 -2.01 1.13 -8.56
CA THR A 74 -1.10 1.56 -9.62
C THR A 74 0.18 0.74 -9.62
N ASN A 75 0.82 0.63 -10.78
CA ASN A 75 2.14 0.03 -10.86
C ASN A 75 3.15 0.91 -10.13
N VAL A 76 4.05 0.27 -9.41
CA VAL A 76 5.14 0.93 -8.68
C VAL A 76 6.49 0.37 -9.12
N SER A 77 7.55 1.13 -8.87
CA SER A 77 8.89 0.56 -9.01
C SER A 77 9.13 -0.49 -7.90
N TYR A 78 10.06 -1.42 -8.13
CA TYR A 78 10.49 -2.34 -7.07
C TYR A 78 11.08 -1.62 -5.86
N ALA A 79 11.80 -0.52 -6.09
CA ALA A 79 12.34 0.32 -5.01
C ALA A 79 11.21 0.95 -4.17
N GLU A 80 10.20 1.53 -4.80
CA GLU A 80 9.05 2.11 -4.10
C GLU A 80 8.21 1.03 -3.41
N SER A 81 8.03 -0.13 -4.04
CA SER A 81 7.33 -1.26 -3.41
C SER A 81 8.04 -1.73 -2.14
N ARG A 82 9.38 -1.85 -2.17
CA ARG A 82 10.17 -2.19 -0.99
C ARG A 82 10.06 -1.11 0.08
N ALA A 83 10.17 0.17 -0.29
CA ALA A 83 10.05 1.27 0.66
C ALA A 83 8.67 1.27 1.36
N LEU A 84 7.60 1.00 0.61
CA LEU A 84 6.25 0.84 1.17
C LEU A 84 6.14 -0.38 2.09
N GLN A 85 6.78 -1.51 1.77
CA GLN A 85 6.81 -2.69 2.65
C GLN A 85 7.63 -2.44 3.92
N ASP A 86 8.75 -1.72 3.83
CA ASP A 86 9.59 -1.39 4.97
C ASP A 86 8.89 -0.38 5.90
N ALA A 87 8.12 0.56 5.36
CA ALA A 87 7.38 1.57 6.12
C ALA A 87 6.04 1.06 6.67
N TYR A 88 5.26 0.35 5.85
CA TYR A 88 3.85 0.03 6.11
C TYR A 88 3.51 -1.45 5.88
N GLY A 89 4.51 -2.30 5.70
CA GLY A 89 4.31 -3.74 5.63
C GLY A 89 3.83 -4.34 6.94
N PRO A 90 3.42 -5.61 6.93
CA PRO A 90 2.90 -6.25 8.12
C PRO A 90 4.01 -6.42 9.16
N GLY A 91 3.63 -6.31 10.43
CA GLY A 91 4.55 -6.59 11.54
C GLY A 91 5.13 -7.99 11.41
N ARG A 92 6.47 -8.13 11.48
CA ARG A 92 7.16 -9.42 11.25
C ARG A 92 6.72 -10.55 12.18
N GLU A 93 6.23 -10.19 13.37
CA GLU A 93 5.78 -11.14 14.39
C GLU A 93 4.27 -11.44 14.30
N THR A 94 3.47 -10.44 13.96
CA THR A 94 2.00 -10.52 14.00
C THR A 94 1.38 -10.81 12.64
N TRP A 95 2.10 -10.54 11.55
CA TRP A 95 1.57 -10.49 10.18
C TRP A 95 0.38 -9.55 10.00
N VAL A 96 0.22 -8.59 10.92
CA VAL A 96 -0.84 -7.60 10.90
C VAL A 96 -0.34 -6.35 10.20
N TYR A 97 -1.07 -5.91 9.18
CA TYR A 97 -0.82 -4.64 8.51
C TYR A 97 -1.26 -3.46 9.39
N PRO A 98 -0.47 -2.39 9.48
CA PRO A 98 -0.93 -1.16 10.09
C PRO A 98 -2.05 -0.54 9.25
N HIS A 99 -2.94 0.20 9.91
CA HIS A 99 -3.88 1.08 9.25
C HIS A 99 -3.28 2.45 9.10
N LEU A 100 -3.26 2.97 7.89
CA LEU A 100 -2.78 4.31 7.59
C LEU A 100 -3.95 5.28 7.72
N GLU A 101 -3.81 6.35 8.49
CA GLU A 101 -4.87 7.35 8.68
C GLU A 101 -4.56 8.63 7.91
N TYR A 102 -5.53 9.11 7.14
CA TYR A 102 -5.45 10.43 6.50
C TYR A 102 -6.85 11.03 6.38
N GLU A 103 -7.00 12.27 6.84
CA GLU A 103 -8.25 13.04 6.84
C GLU A 103 -9.46 12.29 7.45
N GLY A 104 -9.21 11.49 8.50
CA GLY A 104 -10.23 10.73 9.22
C GLY A 104 -10.67 9.43 8.54
N ALA A 105 -10.00 9.04 7.44
CA ALA A 105 -10.20 7.76 6.77
C ALA A 105 -9.02 6.81 7.03
N TYR A 106 -9.29 5.50 7.02
CA TYR A 106 -8.30 4.46 7.30
C TYR A 106 -8.01 3.66 6.05
N TYR A 107 -6.74 3.39 5.79
CA TYR A 107 -6.28 2.71 4.58
C TYR A 107 -5.38 1.53 4.92
N LEU A 108 -5.44 0.49 4.10
CA LEU A 108 -4.53 -0.63 4.10
C LEU A 108 -3.82 -0.66 2.74
N VAL A 109 -2.49 -0.77 2.79
CA VAL A 109 -1.63 -0.75 1.62
C VAL A 109 -0.99 -2.11 1.43
N VAL A 110 -1.12 -2.66 0.22
CA VAL A 110 -0.50 -3.94 -0.15
C VAL A 110 0.27 -3.75 -1.45
N THR A 111 1.46 -4.33 -1.54
CA THR A 111 2.19 -4.45 -2.80
C THR A 111 2.27 -5.92 -3.20
N ALA A 112 1.80 -6.22 -4.41
CA ALA A 112 1.86 -7.57 -4.98
C ALA A 112 2.99 -7.64 -6.00
N TRP A 113 3.88 -8.61 -5.84
CA TRP A 113 4.99 -8.85 -6.77
C TRP A 113 4.59 -9.98 -7.73
N PRO A 114 4.93 -9.87 -9.02
CA PRO A 114 4.66 -10.91 -10.02
C PRO A 114 5.45 -12.21 -9.75
#